data_AF-A0A0Q8PKW1-F1
#
_entry.id   AF-A0A0Q8PKW1-F1
#
_cell.length_a   1.000
_cell.length_b   1.000
_cell.length_c   1.000
_cell.angle_alpha   90.00
_cell.angle_beta   90.00
_cell.angle_gamma   90.00
#
_symmetry.space_group_name_H-M   'P 1'
#
loop_
_entity.id
_entity.type
_entity.pdbx_description
1 polymer ?
#
loop_
_entity_poly.entity_id
_entity_poly.type
_entity_poly.pdbx_seq_one_letter_code
_entity_poly.pdbx_strand_id
1 'polypeptide(L)'
;MPKPKPTVLERRSPWVVFTRADDPWLASETATLLARNGLTLRLDGRELRDAPSLFQTFARELAFLGYFGHNWDALIDCLQDWHGPGHGDQDLAIVIEHADGLQKAEFLGLFVSVLAQAAWHSNLRLDADGNLDEDWRRRIAQHFVFLLDHTSPAVFTEAVARGADVAVALSDDRLLATLTDNGWPGADPASALWTAGPLAFADGEILGGHLVRAVQQFRSRLDCSTDQASDIAQARSAYLRNQGHLRGAEQTN
;
A
#
# COMPACT_ATOMS: atom_id res chain seq x y z
N MET A 1 0.60 20.50 9.46
CA MET A 1 0.32 20.36 8.02
C MET A 1 -1.05 19.70 7.87
N PRO A 2 -1.80 19.92 6.77
CA PRO A 2 -3.02 19.14 6.53
C PRO A 2 -2.67 17.65 6.50
N LYS A 3 -3.62 16.78 6.84
CA LYS A 3 -3.43 15.33 6.66
C LYS A 3 -3.76 14.95 5.21
N PRO A 4 -3.05 13.98 4.62
CA PRO A 4 -3.35 13.48 3.29
C PRO A 4 -4.76 12.88 3.30
N LYS A 5 -5.56 13.25 2.30
CA LYS A 5 -6.90 12.70 2.11
C LYS A 5 -6.87 11.63 1.03
N PRO A 6 -7.20 10.37 1.37
CA PRO A 6 -7.29 9.32 0.37
C PRO A 6 -8.49 9.54 -0.55
N THR A 7 -8.34 9.10 -1.78
CA THR A 7 -9.36 9.11 -2.82
C THR A 7 -9.06 7.95 -3.77
N VAL A 8 -10.08 7.39 -4.39
CA VAL A 8 -9.92 6.43 -5.50
C VAL A 8 -10.32 7.05 -6.85
N LEU A 9 -10.58 8.36 -6.86
CA LEU A 9 -11.18 9.09 -7.98
C LEU A 9 -10.22 10.06 -8.66
N GLU A 10 -9.10 10.39 -8.02
CA GLU A 10 -8.21 11.45 -8.48
C GLU A 10 -6.83 10.89 -8.83
N ARG A 11 -6.20 11.45 -9.86
CA ARG A 11 -4.89 11.01 -10.34
C ARG A 11 -3.73 11.53 -9.49
N ARG A 12 -3.81 11.31 -8.19
CA ARG A 12 -2.81 11.72 -7.20
C ARG A 12 -2.73 10.72 -6.06
N SER A 13 -1.60 10.77 -5.37
CA SER A 13 -1.41 9.96 -4.17
C SER A 13 -2.42 10.32 -3.05
N PRO A 14 -2.66 9.41 -2.09
CA PRO A 14 -2.05 8.08 -1.94
C PRO A 14 -2.50 7.05 -2.98
N TRP A 15 -1.58 6.18 -3.37
CA TRP A 15 -1.83 5.12 -4.37
C TRP A 15 -2.44 3.86 -3.75
N VAL A 16 -2.04 3.57 -2.52
CA VAL A 16 -2.49 2.41 -1.76
C VAL A 16 -3.09 2.86 -0.44
N VAL A 17 -4.25 2.30 -0.09
CA VAL A 17 -4.96 2.60 1.16
C VAL A 17 -5.28 1.30 1.89
N PHE A 18 -4.98 1.24 3.18
CA PHE A 18 -5.47 0.20 4.08
C PHE A 18 -6.58 0.81 4.92
N THR A 19 -7.75 0.19 4.88
CA THR A 19 -8.90 0.61 5.69
C THR A 19 -9.66 -0.60 6.24
N ARG A 20 -10.52 -0.36 7.23
CA ARG A 20 -11.39 -1.39 7.80
C ARG A 20 -12.63 -1.61 6.95
N ALA A 21 -13.17 -2.82 6.99
CA ALA A 21 -14.42 -3.19 6.31
C ALA A 21 -15.64 -2.37 6.76
N ASP A 22 -15.59 -1.82 7.98
CA ASP A 22 -16.64 -0.96 8.56
C ASP A 22 -16.47 0.53 8.24
N ASP A 23 -15.40 0.93 7.52
CA ASP A 23 -15.19 2.31 7.10
C ASP A 23 -16.14 2.69 5.93
N PRO A 24 -17.09 3.63 6.13
CA PRO A 24 -18.03 4.02 5.08
C PRO A 24 -17.37 4.73 3.89
N TRP A 25 -16.12 5.21 4.05
CA TRP A 25 -15.41 5.91 2.99
C TRP A 25 -15.28 5.05 1.72
N LEU A 26 -14.90 3.78 1.84
CA LEU A 26 -14.67 2.94 0.67
C LEU A 26 -15.97 2.70 -0.13
N ALA A 27 -17.08 2.49 0.57
CA ALA A 27 -18.39 2.32 -0.05
C ALA A 27 -18.82 3.61 -0.80
N SER A 28 -18.60 4.78 -0.20
CA SER A 28 -18.90 6.08 -0.83
C SER A 28 -18.03 6.35 -2.07
N GLU A 29 -16.73 6.10 -1.96
CA GLU A 29 -15.76 6.31 -3.04
C GLU A 29 -16.01 5.37 -4.22
N THR A 30 -16.20 4.07 -3.98
CA THR A 30 -16.47 3.10 -5.04
C THR A 30 -17.83 3.32 -5.69
N ALA A 31 -18.87 3.72 -4.93
CA ALA A 31 -20.16 4.11 -5.52
C ALA A 31 -20.02 5.32 -6.45
N THR A 32 -19.22 6.31 -6.06
CA THR A 32 -18.94 7.50 -6.89
C THR A 32 -18.12 7.13 -8.13
N LEU A 33 -17.14 6.25 -7.99
CA LEU A 33 -16.33 5.74 -9.10
C LEU A 33 -17.21 5.07 -10.15
N LEU A 34 -18.08 4.13 -9.73
CA LEU A 34 -19.03 3.45 -10.60
C LEU A 34 -19.99 4.43 -11.28
N ALA A 35 -20.50 5.43 -10.54
CA ALA A 35 -21.37 6.47 -11.11
C ALA A 35 -20.67 7.33 -12.18
N ARG A 36 -19.34 7.40 -12.17
CA ARG A 36 -18.51 8.08 -13.19
C ARG A 36 -18.04 7.15 -14.31
N ASN A 37 -18.65 5.98 -14.44
CA ASN A 37 -18.23 4.94 -15.38
C ASN A 37 -16.81 4.42 -15.10
N GLY A 38 -16.37 4.44 -13.84
CA GLY A 38 -15.19 3.72 -13.40
C GLY A 38 -15.50 2.25 -13.08
N LEU A 39 -14.47 1.50 -12.71
CA LEU A 39 -14.51 0.08 -12.42
C LEU A 39 -14.04 -0.19 -10.99
N THR A 40 -14.64 -1.19 -10.35
CA THR A 40 -14.15 -1.72 -9.08
C THR A 40 -13.98 -3.22 -9.23
N LEU A 41 -12.74 -3.70 -9.06
CA LEU A 41 -12.42 -5.12 -9.02
C LEU A 41 -12.15 -5.54 -7.58
N ARG A 42 -12.55 -6.77 -7.23
CA ARG A 42 -12.34 -7.33 -5.90
C ARG A 42 -11.50 -8.59 -5.98
N LEU A 43 -10.49 -8.69 -5.14
CA LEU A 43 -9.59 -9.83 -5.00
C LEU A 43 -9.73 -10.37 -3.58
N ASP A 44 -9.74 -11.69 -3.40
CA ASP A 44 -9.71 -12.30 -2.05
C ASP A 44 -8.27 -12.37 -1.54
N GLY A 45 -7.94 -11.58 -0.53
CA GLY A 45 -6.62 -11.54 0.12
C GLY A 45 -6.20 -12.87 0.73
N ARG A 46 -7.13 -13.80 0.99
CA ARG A 46 -6.83 -15.15 1.47
C ARG A 46 -6.20 -16.04 0.39
N GLU A 47 -6.35 -15.67 -0.89
CA GLU A 47 -5.66 -16.33 -2.01
C GLU A 47 -4.25 -15.77 -2.23
N LEU A 48 -3.91 -14.60 -1.67
CA LEU A 48 -2.66 -13.89 -1.93
C LEU A 48 -1.55 -14.25 -0.92
N ARG A 49 -1.46 -15.50 -0.46
CA ARG A 49 -0.60 -15.88 0.69
C ARG A 49 0.87 -16.01 0.36
N ASP A 50 1.20 -16.21 -0.91
CA ASP A 50 2.56 -16.30 -1.45
C ASP A 50 2.61 -15.65 -2.84
N ALA A 51 3.81 -15.33 -3.32
CA ALA A 51 3.97 -14.64 -4.61
C ALA A 51 3.36 -15.43 -5.79
N PRO A 52 3.56 -16.76 -5.93
CA PRO A 52 2.93 -17.52 -7.01
C PRO A 52 1.40 -17.45 -7.01
N SER A 53 0.76 -17.67 -5.85
CA SER A 53 -0.71 -17.60 -5.72
C SER A 53 -1.24 -16.18 -5.96
N LEU A 54 -0.49 -15.16 -5.53
CA LEU A 54 -0.78 -13.76 -5.85
C LEU A 54 -0.78 -13.51 -7.36
N PHE A 55 0.30 -13.89 -8.06
CA PHE A 55 0.39 -13.70 -9.51
C PHE A 55 -0.73 -14.43 -10.26
N GLN A 56 -1.05 -15.66 -9.84
CA GLN A 56 -2.14 -16.43 -10.44
C GLN A 56 -3.50 -15.74 -10.23
N THR A 57 -3.75 -15.22 -9.02
CA THR A 57 -5.01 -14.55 -8.68
C THR A 57 -5.17 -13.27 -9.50
N PHE A 58 -4.13 -12.44 -9.59
CA PHE A 58 -4.14 -11.23 -10.42
C PHE A 58 -4.37 -11.55 -11.89
N ALA A 59 -3.65 -12.52 -12.45
CA ALA A 59 -3.81 -12.89 -13.85
C ALA A 59 -5.23 -13.37 -14.17
N ARG A 60 -5.82 -14.15 -13.26
CA ARG A 60 -7.18 -14.68 -13.39
C ARG A 60 -8.24 -13.58 -13.30
N GLU A 61 -8.18 -12.76 -12.26
CA GLU A 61 -9.23 -11.77 -11.95
C GLU A 61 -9.17 -10.53 -12.84
N LEU A 62 -7.96 -10.13 -13.27
CA LEU A 62 -7.77 -9.01 -14.20
C LEU A 62 -7.71 -9.48 -15.66
N ALA A 63 -7.89 -10.77 -15.92
CA ALA A 63 -7.82 -11.39 -17.24
C ALA A 63 -6.55 -10.99 -18.02
N PHE A 64 -5.38 -11.06 -17.37
CA PHE A 64 -4.11 -10.82 -18.04
C PHE A 64 -3.91 -11.79 -19.21
N LEU A 65 -3.20 -11.33 -20.23
CA LEU A 65 -2.92 -12.12 -21.42
C LEU A 65 -2.00 -13.30 -21.09
N GLY A 66 -2.10 -14.39 -21.87
CA GLY A 66 -1.43 -15.66 -21.59
C GLY A 66 0.10 -15.64 -21.60
N TYR A 67 0.72 -14.50 -21.94
CA TYR A 67 2.17 -14.28 -21.87
C TYR A 67 2.61 -13.56 -20.59
N PHE A 68 1.71 -13.37 -19.61
CA PHE A 68 2.05 -12.80 -18.31
C PHE A 68 3.21 -13.56 -17.65
N GLY A 69 4.28 -12.83 -17.28
CA GLY A 69 5.55 -13.41 -16.84
C GLY A 69 5.58 -13.98 -15.42
N HIS A 70 4.48 -13.90 -14.66
CA HIS A 70 4.35 -14.41 -13.29
C HIS A 70 5.49 -13.95 -12.35
N ASN A 71 5.85 -12.68 -12.43
CA ASN A 71 6.85 -12.03 -11.58
C ASN A 71 6.43 -10.57 -11.30
N TRP A 72 7.15 -9.89 -10.40
CA TRP A 72 6.81 -8.54 -9.95
C TRP A 72 6.87 -7.50 -11.07
N ASP A 73 7.90 -7.53 -11.92
CA ASP A 73 8.04 -6.60 -13.04
C ASP A 73 6.89 -6.78 -14.04
N ALA A 74 6.58 -8.03 -14.38
CA ALA A 74 5.44 -8.35 -15.24
C ALA A 74 4.10 -7.92 -14.62
N LEU A 75 3.97 -7.91 -13.29
CA LEU A 75 2.77 -7.43 -12.60
C LEU A 75 2.65 -5.90 -12.72
N ILE A 76 3.75 -5.16 -12.60
CA ILE A 76 3.78 -3.71 -12.86
C ILE A 76 3.34 -3.44 -14.30
N ASP A 77 3.95 -4.11 -15.27
CA ASP A 77 3.65 -3.94 -16.69
C ASP A 77 2.18 -4.26 -17.00
N CYS A 78 1.65 -5.34 -16.45
CA CYS A 78 0.25 -5.69 -16.67
C CYS A 78 -0.73 -4.78 -15.93
N LEU A 79 -0.36 -4.17 -14.80
CA LEU A 79 -1.23 -3.25 -14.07
C LEU A 79 -1.22 -1.84 -14.68
N GLN A 80 -0.06 -1.36 -15.14
CA GLN A 80 0.09 -0.01 -15.70
C GLN A 80 -0.58 0.12 -17.08
N ASP A 81 -0.49 -0.94 -17.88
CA ASP A 81 -0.99 -0.94 -19.25
C ASP A 81 -2.26 -1.77 -19.43
N TRP A 82 -2.83 -2.27 -18.32
CA TRP A 82 -3.92 -3.24 -18.21
C TRP A 82 -4.55 -3.61 -19.56
N HIS A 83 -3.92 -4.63 -20.17
CA HIS A 83 -4.19 -5.09 -21.53
C HIS A 83 -5.42 -6.01 -21.64
N GLY A 84 -6.24 -6.10 -20.59
CA GLY A 84 -7.43 -6.94 -20.58
C GLY A 84 -8.51 -6.39 -21.52
N PRO A 85 -9.36 -7.25 -22.11
CA PRO A 85 -10.44 -6.82 -23.01
C PRO A 85 -11.54 -5.97 -22.34
N GLY A 86 -11.44 -5.68 -21.04
CA GLY A 86 -12.52 -5.15 -20.21
C GLY A 86 -12.35 -3.73 -19.65
N HIS A 87 -11.24 -3.02 -19.90
CA HIS A 87 -10.92 -1.81 -19.14
C HIS A 87 -11.03 -0.47 -19.89
N GLY A 88 -10.90 -0.45 -21.21
CA GLY A 88 -11.01 0.80 -22.00
C GLY A 88 -10.19 1.94 -21.41
N ASP A 89 -10.83 3.09 -21.19
CA ASP A 89 -10.27 4.29 -20.54
C ASP A 89 -10.90 4.56 -19.15
N GLN A 90 -11.32 3.51 -18.42
CA GLN A 90 -12.08 3.65 -17.16
C GLN A 90 -11.16 3.76 -15.95
N ASP A 91 -11.41 4.75 -15.08
CA ASP A 91 -10.80 4.85 -13.75
C ASP A 91 -11.09 3.56 -12.94
N LEU A 92 -10.11 3.08 -12.19
CA LEU A 92 -10.10 1.75 -11.57
C LEU A 92 -9.72 1.80 -10.08
N ALA A 93 -10.52 1.11 -9.26
CA ALA A 93 -10.13 0.72 -7.91
C ALA A 93 -10.03 -0.82 -7.81
N ILE A 94 -8.91 -1.33 -7.33
CA ILE A 94 -8.74 -2.76 -7.01
C ILE A 94 -8.79 -2.92 -5.49
N VAL A 95 -9.79 -3.63 -4.99
CA VAL A 95 -10.02 -3.88 -3.57
C VAL A 95 -9.58 -5.30 -3.22
N ILE A 96 -8.59 -5.43 -2.36
CA ILE A 96 -8.14 -6.70 -1.79
C ILE A 96 -8.90 -6.91 -0.47
N GLU A 97 -9.89 -7.79 -0.49
CA GLU A 97 -10.71 -8.14 0.67
C GLU A 97 -9.97 -9.09 1.61
N HIS A 98 -10.43 -9.21 2.86
CA HIS A 98 -9.88 -10.18 3.82
C HIS A 98 -8.34 -10.08 3.97
N ALA A 99 -7.81 -8.86 3.91
CA ALA A 99 -6.37 -8.61 3.80
C ALA A 99 -5.60 -8.79 5.11
N ASP A 100 -6.25 -9.07 6.23
CA ASP A 100 -5.64 -9.25 7.56
C ASP A 100 -4.47 -10.25 7.53
N GLY A 101 -4.62 -11.35 6.77
CA GLY A 101 -3.60 -12.39 6.66
C GLY A 101 -2.29 -11.92 6.03
N LEU A 102 -2.32 -10.87 5.20
CA LEU A 102 -1.16 -10.33 4.50
C LEU A 102 -0.18 -9.62 5.43
N GLN A 103 -0.60 -9.26 6.65
CA GLN A 103 0.29 -8.66 7.65
C GLN A 103 1.56 -9.50 7.89
N LYS A 104 1.45 -10.82 7.76
CA LYS A 104 2.53 -11.78 8.00
C LYS A 104 3.29 -12.17 6.73
N ALA A 105 2.86 -11.70 5.56
CA ALA A 105 3.51 -12.00 4.30
C ALA A 105 4.83 -11.24 4.21
N GLU A 106 5.95 -11.96 4.04
CA GLU A 106 7.28 -11.35 3.96
C GLU A 106 7.42 -10.40 2.76
N PHE A 107 6.66 -10.66 1.69
CA PHE A 107 6.65 -9.84 0.48
C PHE A 107 5.70 -8.64 0.56
N LEU A 108 4.97 -8.40 1.67
CA LEU A 108 3.95 -7.34 1.74
C LEU A 108 4.52 -5.95 1.37
N GLY A 109 5.70 -5.59 1.89
CA GLY A 109 6.33 -4.31 1.56
C GLY A 109 6.67 -4.19 0.07
N LEU A 110 7.20 -5.26 -0.53
CA LEU A 110 7.48 -5.31 -1.97
C LEU A 110 6.19 -5.23 -2.79
N PHE A 111 5.14 -5.94 -2.37
CA PHE A 111 3.85 -5.91 -3.05
C PHE A 111 3.23 -4.52 -3.02
N VAL A 112 3.25 -3.82 -1.89
CA VAL A 112 2.75 -2.43 -1.83
C VAL A 112 3.60 -1.49 -2.69
N SER A 113 4.92 -1.69 -2.74
CA SER A 113 5.80 -0.94 -3.65
C SER A 113 5.40 -1.13 -5.12
N VAL A 114 5.21 -2.38 -5.55
CA VAL A 114 4.75 -2.74 -6.90
C VAL A 114 3.39 -2.10 -7.24
N LEU A 115 2.43 -2.16 -6.32
CA LEU A 115 1.11 -1.54 -6.51
C LEU A 115 1.20 -0.02 -6.59
N ALA A 116 2.01 0.61 -5.72
CA ALA A 116 2.22 2.05 -5.74
C ALA A 116 2.89 2.51 -7.03
N GLN A 117 3.87 1.75 -7.53
CA GLN A 117 4.55 2.01 -8.79
C GLN A 117 3.61 1.87 -9.99
N ALA A 118 2.85 0.78 -10.06
CA ALA A 118 1.89 0.57 -11.14
C ALA A 118 0.81 1.68 -11.17
N ALA A 119 0.27 2.05 -10.00
CA ALA A 119 -0.65 3.17 -9.89
C ALA A 119 0.01 4.47 -10.37
N TRP A 120 1.22 4.78 -9.90
CA TRP A 120 1.94 5.98 -10.31
C TRP A 120 2.12 6.06 -11.83
N HIS A 121 2.51 4.95 -12.48
CA HIS A 121 2.60 4.86 -13.95
C HIS A 121 1.23 5.09 -14.63
N SER A 122 0.15 4.43 -14.20
CA SER A 122 -1.20 4.58 -14.78
C SER A 122 -1.78 5.99 -14.63
N ASN A 123 -1.60 6.59 -13.44
CA ASN A 123 -2.20 7.86 -13.07
C ASN A 123 -1.57 9.03 -13.83
N LEU A 124 -0.29 8.91 -14.16
CA LEU A 124 0.50 10.00 -14.71
C LEU A 124 0.86 9.80 -16.17
N ARG A 125 1.00 8.55 -16.62
CA ARG A 125 1.48 8.15 -17.95
C ARG A 125 2.68 8.96 -18.37
N LEU A 126 3.83 8.59 -17.83
CA LEU A 126 5.10 9.16 -18.26
C LEU A 126 5.70 8.31 -19.38
N ASP A 127 6.28 8.98 -20.38
CA ASP A 127 7.14 8.34 -21.37
C ASP A 127 8.46 7.90 -20.72
N ALA A 128 9.33 7.25 -21.50
CA ALA A 128 10.62 6.74 -21.02
C ALA A 128 11.55 7.85 -20.48
N ASP A 129 11.28 9.11 -20.82
CA ASP A 129 12.05 10.28 -20.38
C ASP A 129 11.39 11.00 -19.18
N GLY A 130 10.29 10.45 -18.64
CA GLY A 130 9.58 11.04 -17.51
C GLY A 130 8.65 12.20 -17.87
N ASN A 131 8.38 12.45 -19.15
CA ASN A 131 7.43 13.45 -19.60
C ASN A 131 6.04 12.85 -19.78
N LEU A 132 5.00 13.67 -19.76
CA LEU A 132 3.64 13.19 -20.01
C LEU A 132 3.54 12.62 -21.43
N ASP A 133 3.13 11.36 -21.55
CA ASP A 133 2.82 10.75 -22.84
C ASP A 133 1.54 11.40 -23.41
N GLU A 134 1.68 12.19 -24.49
CA GLU A 134 0.59 12.94 -25.11
C GLU A 134 -0.16 12.14 -26.19
N ASP A 135 0.36 11.01 -26.65
CA ASP A 135 0.09 10.56 -28.02
C ASP A 135 -0.89 9.40 -28.20
N TRP A 136 -1.28 8.61 -27.18
CA TRP A 136 -2.18 7.47 -27.47
C TRP A 136 -3.20 6.98 -26.44
N ARG A 137 -3.12 7.27 -25.14
CA ARG A 137 -4.12 6.75 -24.16
C ARG A 137 -4.43 7.73 -23.05
N ARG A 138 -5.70 7.77 -22.65
CA ARG A 138 -6.15 8.64 -21.56
C ARG A 138 -5.53 8.18 -20.25
N ARG A 139 -5.13 9.13 -19.39
CA ARG A 139 -4.72 8.80 -18.00
C ARG A 139 -5.91 8.21 -17.25
N ILE A 140 -5.63 7.19 -16.46
CA ILE A 140 -6.62 6.43 -15.70
C ILE A 140 -6.25 6.57 -14.23
N ALA A 141 -7.20 7.01 -13.41
CA ALA A 141 -7.02 6.95 -11.97
C ALA A 141 -7.00 5.46 -11.58
N GLN A 142 -5.88 4.98 -11.05
CA GLN A 142 -5.74 3.61 -10.57
C GLN A 142 -5.33 3.61 -9.10
N HIS A 143 -6.13 2.99 -8.24
CA HIS A 143 -5.86 2.89 -6.82
C HIS A 143 -6.07 1.48 -6.30
N PHE A 144 -5.36 1.16 -5.22
CA PHE A 144 -5.44 -0.12 -4.55
C PHE A 144 -5.91 0.05 -3.11
N VAL A 145 -6.85 -0.78 -2.67
CA VAL A 145 -7.37 -0.74 -1.31
C VAL A 145 -7.24 -2.11 -0.66
N PHE A 146 -6.59 -2.18 0.48
CA PHE A 146 -6.58 -3.36 1.35
C PHE A 146 -7.69 -3.19 2.38
N LEU A 147 -8.69 -4.07 2.33
CA LEU A 147 -9.84 -4.07 3.22
C LEU A 147 -9.61 -5.08 4.35
N LEU A 148 -9.54 -4.57 5.57
CA LEU A 148 -9.26 -5.34 6.78
C LEU A 148 -10.56 -5.65 7.54
N ASP A 149 -10.78 -6.91 7.85
CA ASP A 149 -11.99 -7.35 8.54
C ASP A 149 -11.95 -6.96 10.03
N HIS A 150 -10.78 -7.14 10.66
CA HIS A 150 -10.65 -7.06 12.11
C HIS A 150 -9.43 -6.27 12.56
N THR A 151 -8.37 -6.25 11.76
CA THR A 151 -7.08 -5.66 12.11
C THR A 151 -7.09 -4.15 11.92
N SER A 152 -6.49 -3.43 12.86
CA SER A 152 -6.24 -1.99 12.75
C SER A 152 -5.25 -1.71 11.60
N PRO A 153 -5.54 -0.79 10.65
CA PRO A 153 -4.60 -0.43 9.58
C PRO A 153 -3.22 0.01 10.09
N ALA A 154 -3.15 0.61 11.28
CA ALA A 154 -1.90 1.06 11.87
C ALA A 154 -0.90 -0.09 12.12
N VAL A 155 -1.38 -1.32 12.31
CA VAL A 155 -0.54 -2.50 12.52
C VAL A 155 0.32 -2.84 11.30
N PHE A 156 -0.12 -2.45 10.09
CA PHE A 156 0.59 -2.70 8.84
C PHE A 156 1.73 -1.70 8.58
N THR A 157 1.77 -0.57 9.31
CA THR A 157 2.65 0.57 9.02
C THR A 157 4.12 0.16 8.84
N GLU A 158 4.66 -0.67 9.74
CA GLU A 158 6.05 -1.12 9.67
C GLU A 158 6.33 -2.01 8.46
N ALA A 159 5.46 -2.98 8.19
CA ALA A 159 5.65 -3.93 7.10
C ALA A 159 5.60 -3.21 5.74
N VAL A 160 4.70 -2.23 5.62
CA VAL A 160 4.54 -1.43 4.41
C VAL A 160 5.70 -0.44 4.24
N ALA A 161 6.12 0.26 5.30
CA ALA A 161 7.22 1.23 5.25
C ALA A 161 8.60 0.61 4.93
N ARG A 162 8.72 -0.72 5.04
CA ARG A 162 9.90 -1.48 4.61
C ARG A 162 9.97 -1.73 3.11
N GLY A 163 8.88 -1.50 2.37
CA GLY A 163 8.88 -1.57 0.93
C GLY A 163 9.91 -0.61 0.33
N ALA A 164 10.63 -1.07 -0.68
CA ALA A 164 11.52 -0.20 -1.44
C ALA A 164 10.70 0.97 -2.01
N ASP A 165 11.22 2.17 -1.84
CA ASP A 165 10.61 3.40 -2.33
C ASP A 165 9.18 3.65 -1.84
N VAL A 166 8.76 3.10 -0.69
CA VAL A 166 7.44 3.33 -0.10
C VAL A 166 7.49 4.31 1.08
N ALA A 167 6.63 5.32 1.03
CA ALA A 167 6.34 6.25 2.10
C ALA A 167 4.94 5.98 2.65
N VAL A 168 4.78 6.05 3.97
CA VAL A 168 3.50 5.84 4.67
C VAL A 168 3.06 7.03 5.50
N ALA A 169 1.75 7.18 5.66
CA ALA A 169 1.14 8.13 6.59
C ALA A 169 -0.13 7.53 7.20
N LEU A 170 -0.52 8.00 8.38
CA LEU A 170 -1.82 7.67 9.00
C LEU A 170 -2.75 8.88 8.92
N SER A 171 -3.97 8.66 8.44
CA SER A 171 -4.98 9.71 8.28
C SER A 171 -6.37 9.13 8.47
N ASP A 172 -7.18 9.73 9.35
CA ASP A 172 -8.58 9.31 9.60
C ASP A 172 -8.73 7.78 9.72
N ASP A 173 -7.97 7.17 10.64
CA ASP A 173 -7.91 5.73 10.91
C ASP A 173 -7.47 4.81 9.77
N ARG A 174 -6.96 5.38 8.68
CA ARG A 174 -6.43 4.66 7.51
C ARG A 174 -4.91 4.74 7.45
N LEU A 175 -4.29 3.67 6.98
CA LEU A 175 -2.89 3.66 6.58
C LEU A 175 -2.81 3.94 5.09
N LEU A 176 -2.01 4.93 4.73
CA LEU A 176 -1.83 5.40 3.37
C LEU A 176 -0.41 5.08 2.92
N ALA A 177 -0.25 4.64 1.69
CA ALA A 177 1.04 4.39 1.07
C ALA A 177 1.18 5.11 -0.28
N THR A 178 2.37 5.62 -0.52
CA THR A 178 2.80 6.29 -1.76
C THR A 178 4.27 5.99 -2.03
N LEU A 179 4.81 6.51 -3.13
CA LEU A 179 6.23 6.43 -3.44
C LEU A 179 7.05 7.51 -2.72
N THR A 180 8.29 7.20 -2.34
CA THR A 180 9.19 8.12 -1.60
C THR A 180 9.85 9.19 -2.46
N ASP A 181 9.99 8.93 -3.76
CA ASP A 181 10.74 9.83 -4.64
C ASP A 181 9.90 11.04 -5.03
N ASN A 182 10.28 12.19 -4.48
CA ASN A 182 9.68 13.50 -4.68
C ASN A 182 10.17 14.23 -5.95
N GLY A 183 11.12 13.63 -6.68
CA GLY A 183 11.67 14.19 -7.92
C GLY A 183 10.83 13.93 -9.17
N TRP A 184 9.85 13.03 -9.10
CA TRP A 184 9.05 12.63 -10.25
C TRP A 184 7.72 13.39 -10.33
N PRO A 185 7.19 13.65 -11.55
CA PRO A 185 5.84 14.18 -11.71
C PRO A 185 4.84 13.34 -10.92
N GLY A 186 3.85 13.99 -10.29
CA GLY A 186 2.76 13.32 -9.56
C GLY A 186 3.12 12.53 -8.31
N ALA A 187 4.40 12.44 -7.93
CA ALA A 187 4.75 12.27 -6.52
C ALA A 187 4.18 13.49 -5.79
N ASP A 188 3.26 13.31 -4.84
CA ASP A 188 2.72 14.44 -4.07
C ASP A 188 3.76 14.86 -3.03
N PRO A 189 4.49 15.98 -3.21
CA PRO A 189 5.53 16.38 -2.28
C PRO A 189 4.97 17.26 -1.15
N ALA A 190 3.65 17.49 -1.06
CA ALA A 190 3.20 18.75 -0.45
C ALA A 190 2.19 18.65 0.70
N SER A 191 1.62 17.49 1.02
CA SER A 191 0.45 17.47 1.91
C SER A 191 0.52 16.57 3.16
N ALA A 192 1.62 15.86 3.45
CA ALA A 192 1.70 14.97 4.62
C ALA A 192 3.10 14.82 5.23
N LEU A 193 3.17 14.51 6.54
CA LEU A 193 4.36 13.93 7.20
C LEU A 193 4.51 12.46 6.78
N TRP A 194 4.96 12.24 5.54
CA TRP A 194 5.30 10.92 5.05
C TRP A 194 6.49 10.34 5.81
N THR A 195 6.41 9.06 6.17
CA THR A 195 7.51 8.31 6.80
C THR A 195 7.97 7.20 5.87
N ALA A 196 9.25 7.19 5.54
CA ALA A 196 9.88 6.17 4.71
C ALA A 196 10.82 5.30 5.55
N GLY A 197 10.96 4.03 5.15
CA GLY A 197 11.88 3.08 5.76
C GLY A 197 11.37 2.47 7.09
N PRO A 198 12.15 1.55 7.67
CA PRO A 198 11.76 0.88 8.91
C PRO A 198 11.59 1.89 10.05
N LEU A 199 10.58 1.71 10.90
CA LEU A 199 10.29 2.59 12.03
C LEU A 199 11.23 2.35 13.23
N ALA A 200 12.52 2.18 12.94
CA ALA A 200 13.55 1.82 13.91
C ALA A 200 13.87 2.92 14.93
N PHE A 201 13.38 4.14 14.72
CA PHE A 201 13.64 5.28 15.60
C PHE A 201 13.13 5.06 17.04
N ALA A 202 12.16 4.17 17.25
CA ALA A 202 11.63 3.82 18.57
C ALA A 202 12.20 2.52 19.14
N ASP A 203 13.08 1.82 18.43
CA ASP A 203 13.57 0.49 18.83
C ASP A 203 14.31 0.53 20.17
N GLY A 204 15.10 1.57 20.44
CA GLY A 204 15.81 1.72 21.70
C GLY A 204 14.86 1.80 22.91
N GLU A 205 13.75 2.55 22.78
CA GLU A 205 12.74 2.64 23.82
C GLU A 205 11.98 1.32 23.99
N ILE A 206 11.65 0.64 22.89
CA ILE A 206 10.96 -0.67 22.92
C ILE A 206 11.84 -1.73 23.60
N LEU A 207 13.11 -1.84 23.18
CA LEU A 207 14.06 -2.81 23.73
C LEU A 207 14.43 -2.49 25.19
N GLY A 208 14.40 -1.21 25.58
CA GLY A 208 14.57 -0.77 26.97
C GLY A 208 13.34 -0.93 27.87
N GLY A 209 12.21 -1.42 27.34
CA GLY A 209 10.96 -1.59 28.10
C GLY A 209 10.18 -0.29 28.33
N HIS A 210 10.52 0.80 27.64
CA HIS A 210 9.90 2.12 27.75
C HIS A 210 8.76 2.31 26.74
N LEU A 211 7.76 1.42 26.76
CA LEU A 211 6.68 1.40 25.76
C LEU A 211 5.92 2.74 25.67
N VAL A 212 5.71 3.44 26.79
CA VAL A 212 5.05 4.75 26.80
C VAL A 212 5.82 5.80 25.99
N ARG A 213 7.16 5.79 26.06
CA ARG A 213 8.00 6.70 25.27
C ARG A 213 8.00 6.32 23.80
N ALA A 214 8.05 5.03 23.48
CA ALA A 214 7.91 4.55 22.11
C ALA A 214 6.57 5.01 21.49
N VAL A 215 5.45 4.85 22.21
CA VAL A 215 4.14 5.34 21.79
C VAL A 215 4.16 6.85 21.55
N GLN A 216 4.76 7.64 22.44
CA GLN A 216 4.88 9.10 22.25
C GLN A 216 5.69 9.46 20.99
N GLN A 217 6.77 8.73 20.71
CA GLN A 217 7.56 8.95 19.49
C GLN A 217 6.75 8.63 18.22
N PHE A 218 6.01 7.51 18.18
CA PHE A 218 5.15 7.17 17.05
C PHE A 218 4.06 8.22 16.84
N ARG A 219 3.35 8.62 17.90
CA ARG A 219 2.33 9.68 17.82
C ARG A 219 2.88 10.96 17.23
N SER A 220 4.04 11.39 17.74
CA SER A 220 4.67 12.64 17.30
C SER A 220 5.15 12.58 15.85
N ARG A 221 5.67 11.43 15.40
CA ARG A 221 6.31 11.32 14.08
C ARG A 221 5.34 10.96 12.96
N LEU A 222 4.30 10.19 13.28
CA LEU A 222 3.27 9.76 12.32
C LEU A 222 1.98 10.59 12.40
N ASP A 223 1.92 11.57 13.32
CA ASP A 223 0.73 12.39 13.59
C ASP A 223 -0.55 11.54 13.82
N CYS A 224 -0.40 10.44 14.56
CA CYS A 224 -1.45 9.45 14.78
C CYS A 224 -2.04 9.48 16.19
N SER A 225 -3.19 8.80 16.38
CA SER A 225 -3.84 8.69 17.68
C SER A 225 -3.00 7.86 18.66
N THR A 226 -3.31 7.95 19.96
CA THR A 226 -2.63 7.13 20.98
C THR A 226 -2.81 5.64 20.72
N ASP A 227 -4.02 5.24 20.29
CA ASP A 227 -4.36 3.84 20.06
C ASP A 227 -3.59 3.31 18.85
N GLN A 228 -3.56 4.07 17.75
CA GLN A 228 -2.77 3.72 16.56
C GLN A 228 -1.27 3.61 16.88
N ALA A 229 -0.73 4.55 17.65
CA ALA A 229 0.67 4.48 18.08
C ALA A 229 0.96 3.29 19.00
N SER A 230 0.00 2.92 19.85
CA SER A 230 0.07 1.71 20.67
C SER A 230 0.09 0.45 19.81
N ASP A 231 -0.80 0.36 18.81
CA ASP A 231 -0.85 -0.75 17.85
C ASP A 231 0.49 -0.91 17.10
N ILE A 232 1.05 0.20 16.62
CA ILE A 232 2.36 0.22 15.95
C ILE A 232 3.46 -0.26 16.90
N ALA A 233 3.50 0.26 18.12
CA ALA A 233 4.51 -0.13 19.10
C ALA A 233 4.44 -1.62 19.48
N GLN A 234 3.23 -2.16 19.61
CA GLN A 234 3.01 -3.59 19.88
C GLN A 234 3.44 -4.46 18.70
N ALA A 235 3.04 -4.10 17.47
CA ALA A 235 3.45 -4.80 16.26
C ALA A 235 4.98 -4.79 16.09
N ARG A 236 5.62 -3.64 16.33
CA ARG A 236 7.08 -3.48 16.28
C ARG A 236 7.79 -4.31 17.35
N SER A 237 7.27 -4.33 18.57
CA SER A 237 7.81 -5.16 19.66
C SER A 237 7.74 -6.65 19.34
N ALA A 238 6.64 -7.13 18.74
CA ALA A 238 6.52 -8.51 18.29
C ALA A 238 7.57 -8.85 17.22
N TYR A 239 7.75 -7.97 16.23
CA TYR A 239 8.77 -8.12 15.19
C TYR A 239 10.19 -8.22 15.76
N LEU A 240 10.58 -7.30 16.65
CA LEU A 240 11.92 -7.27 17.25
C LEU A 240 12.23 -8.53 18.06
N ARG A 241 11.24 -9.07 18.79
CA ARG A 241 11.38 -10.33 19.52
C ARG A 241 11.64 -11.51 18.59
N ASN A 242 10.93 -11.58 17.46
CA ASN A 242 11.12 -12.64 16.48
C ASN A 242 12.52 -12.56 15.83
N GLN A 243 13.01 -11.36 15.53
CA GLN A 243 14.36 -11.16 15.01
C GLN A 243 15.46 -11.54 16.02
N GLY A 244 15.28 -11.21 17.30
CA GLY A 244 16.20 -11.61 18.36
C GLY A 244 16.29 -13.13 18.53
N HIS A 245 15.16 -13.84 18.37
CA HIS A 245 15.12 -15.29 18.41
C HIS A 245 15.86 -15.94 17.24
N LEU A 246 15.69 -15.42 16.02
CA LEU A 246 16.39 -15.90 14.81
C LEU A 246 17.91 -15.71 14.92
N ARG A 247 18.37 -14.55 15.41
CA ARG A 247 19.81 -14.29 15.63
C ARG A 247 20.42 -15.16 16.72
N GLY A 248 19.66 -15.53 17.74
CA GLY A 248 20.11 -16.45 18.79
C GLY A 248 20.26 -17.89 18.29
N ALA A 249 19.39 -18.33 17.38
CA ALA A 249 19.44 -19.66 16.77
C ALA A 249 20.60 -19.83 15.78
N GLU A 250 20.96 -18.78 15.03
CA GLU A 250 22.10 -18.77 14.11
C GLU A 250 23.47 -18.78 14.82
N GLN A 251 23.54 -18.32 16.08
CA GLN A 251 24.78 -18.34 16.87
C GLN A 251 25.05 -19.68 17.58
N THR A 252 24.09 -20.61 17.54
CA THR A 252 24.19 -21.93 18.18
C THR A 252 24.46 -23.08 17.21
N ASN A 253 24.76 -22.79 15.93
CA ASN A 253 25.13 -23.78 14.92
C ASN A 253 26.57 -23.60 14.43
#